data_AF-A0A7V6H1Z6-F1
#
_entry.id   AF-A0A7V6H1Z6-F1
#
_cell.length_a   1.000
_cell.length_b   1.000
_cell.length_c   1.000
_cell.angle_alpha   90.00
_cell.angle_beta   90.00
_cell.angle_gamma   90.00
#
_symmetry.space_group_name_H-M   'P 1'
#
loop_
_entity.id
_entity.type
_entity.pdbx_description
1 polymer ?
#
loop_
_entity_poly.entity_id
_entity_poly.type
_entity_poly.pdbx_seq_one_letter_code
_entity_poly.pdbx_strand_id
1 'polypeptide(L)'
;QVSVFVEVKARFDEENNLTLARLMSEAGVRIIYSLPGLKVHAKLALVLRRSGNERKRSFAYLSTGNFNEKTARQYADHGFFTCKEDIIRDLENLFSYFENPKFRPEFTKLWVTRFNFKNELRKRIDREIELARQGKKGYILVKLNGIQNKPLINLLYKASEAGVKIDMIIRGICCLVPNQKFSRNINLRRIVDSYLEHGRIIVFGNDGAPEVYLTSADWMNRNINRRIETTFPVEDEDIKKELFDILDLQLRDNVSARLINENLENIPIVADGMEPIRAQWDTYKMLIEKETRFQNNNL
;
A
#
# COMPACT_ATOMS: atom_id res chain seq x y z
N GLN A 1 -25.23 -11.38 10.28
CA GLN A 1 -25.43 -10.97 8.88
C GLN A 1 -24.07 -10.98 8.19
N VAL A 2 -23.98 -11.51 6.97
CA VAL A 2 -22.76 -11.52 6.16
C VAL A 2 -23.06 -10.83 4.84
N SER A 3 -22.21 -9.88 4.44
CA SER A 3 -22.29 -9.20 3.14
C SER A 3 -20.98 -9.40 2.40
N VAL A 4 -21.06 -9.71 1.10
CA VAL A 4 -19.88 -9.90 0.24
C VAL A 4 -20.03 -9.03 -1.00
N PHE A 5 -18.99 -8.24 -1.27
CA PHE A 5 -18.88 -7.49 -2.51
C PHE A 5 -18.27 -8.37 -3.60
N VAL A 6 -18.96 -8.52 -4.72
CA VAL A 6 -18.50 -9.35 -5.86
C VAL A 6 -18.36 -8.48 -7.11
N GLU A 7 -17.15 -8.49 -7.69
CA GLU A 7 -16.91 -7.89 -9.00
C GLU A 7 -17.35 -8.86 -10.10
N VAL A 8 -18.44 -8.54 -10.79
CA VAL A 8 -19.01 -9.41 -11.84
C VAL A 8 -18.18 -9.37 -13.13
N LYS A 9 -17.51 -8.23 -13.41
CA LYS A 9 -16.72 -8.00 -14.63
C LYS A 9 -15.20 -8.13 -14.42
N ALA A 10 -14.77 -9.22 -13.81
CA ALA A 10 -13.36 -9.63 -13.82
C ALA A 10 -13.07 -10.38 -15.12
N ARG A 11 -12.10 -9.91 -15.93
CA ARG A 11 -11.75 -10.57 -17.20
C ARG A 11 -11.37 -12.03 -16.93
N PHE A 12 -12.04 -12.96 -17.63
CA PHE A 12 -11.85 -14.42 -17.57
C PHE A 12 -12.45 -15.17 -16.35
N ASP A 13 -13.03 -14.47 -15.36
CA ASP A 13 -13.61 -15.10 -14.15
C ASP A 13 -15.13 -14.81 -13.98
N GLU A 14 -15.80 -14.21 -14.97
CA GLU A 14 -17.18 -13.74 -14.83
C GLU A 14 -18.16 -14.87 -14.46
N GLU A 15 -18.04 -16.03 -15.12
CA GLU A 15 -18.91 -17.19 -14.86
C GLU A 15 -18.66 -17.83 -13.48
N ASN A 16 -17.39 -17.92 -13.06
CA ASN A 16 -17.02 -18.41 -11.75
C ASN A 16 -17.52 -17.49 -10.63
N ASN A 17 -17.34 -16.18 -10.78
CA ASN A 17 -17.80 -15.19 -9.80
C ASN A 17 -19.34 -15.18 -9.69
N LEU A 18 -20.05 -15.32 -10.81
CA LEU A 18 -21.51 -15.41 -10.81
C LEU A 18 -22.01 -16.68 -10.14
N THR A 19 -21.37 -17.82 -10.42
CA THR A 19 -21.74 -19.11 -9.79
C THR A 19 -21.49 -19.07 -8.29
N LEU A 20 -20.32 -18.59 -7.86
CA LEU A 20 -20.01 -18.46 -6.43
C LEU A 20 -20.94 -17.47 -5.72
N ALA A 21 -21.27 -16.34 -6.37
CA ALA A 21 -22.25 -15.38 -5.84
C ALA A 21 -23.63 -16.02 -5.63
N ARG A 22 -24.09 -16.88 -6.55
CA ARG A 22 -25.35 -17.62 -6.38
C ARG A 22 -25.31 -18.56 -5.18
N LEU A 23 -24.27 -19.39 -5.08
CA LEU A 23 -24.08 -20.31 -3.95
C LEU A 23 -24.03 -19.58 -2.60
N MET A 24 -23.32 -18.46 -2.54
CA MET A 24 -23.27 -17.61 -1.34
C MET A 24 -24.65 -17.02 -1.02
N SER A 25 -25.38 -16.54 -2.03
CA SER A 25 -26.74 -16.01 -1.84
C SER A 25 -27.72 -17.07 -1.34
N GLU A 26 -27.63 -18.30 -1.84
CA GLU A 26 -28.43 -19.44 -1.38
C GLU A 26 -28.13 -19.80 0.09
N ALA A 27 -26.87 -19.61 0.52
CA ALA A 27 -26.45 -19.76 1.91
C ALA A 27 -26.81 -18.58 2.82
N GLY A 28 -27.56 -17.58 2.34
CA GLY A 28 -28.01 -16.42 3.12
C GLY A 28 -27.02 -15.25 3.20
N VAL A 29 -25.97 -15.26 2.37
CA VAL A 29 -25.04 -14.13 2.24
C VAL A 29 -25.64 -13.05 1.36
N ARG A 30 -25.61 -11.80 1.82
CA ARG A 30 -26.03 -10.67 1.00
C ARG A 30 -24.94 -10.33 -0.03
N ILE A 31 -25.24 -10.48 -1.31
CA ILE A 31 -24.31 -10.12 -2.39
C ILE A 31 -24.51 -8.66 -2.79
N ILE A 32 -23.40 -7.91 -2.81
CA ILE A 32 -23.34 -6.55 -3.34
C ILE A 32 -22.57 -6.62 -4.66
N TYR A 33 -23.27 -6.41 -5.77
CA TYR A 33 -22.64 -6.43 -7.09
C TYR A 33 -21.99 -5.08 -7.42
N SER A 34 -20.81 -5.14 -8.04
CA SER A 34 -20.12 -3.95 -8.53
C SER A 34 -20.97 -3.18 -9.56
N LEU A 35 -21.03 -1.85 -9.42
CA LEU A 35 -21.64 -0.98 -10.43
C LEU A 35 -20.91 -1.10 -11.78
N PRO A 36 -21.62 -0.98 -12.92
CA PRO A 36 -20.97 -0.92 -14.23
C PRO A 36 -19.89 0.16 -14.29
N GLY A 37 -18.66 -0.24 -14.63
CA GLY A 37 -17.52 0.67 -14.75
C GLY A 37 -16.79 1.01 -13.45
N LEU A 38 -17.30 0.58 -12.29
CA LEU A 38 -16.63 0.71 -11.00
C LEU A 38 -15.94 -0.61 -10.65
N LYS A 39 -14.61 -0.59 -10.48
CA LYS A 39 -13.82 -1.75 -10.06
C LYS A 39 -13.31 -1.54 -8.64
N VAL A 40 -13.54 -2.50 -7.74
CA VAL A 40 -13.04 -2.45 -6.37
C VAL A 40 -11.81 -3.35 -6.28
N HIS A 41 -10.68 -2.74 -5.94
CA HIS A 41 -9.40 -3.45 -5.79
C HIS A 41 -8.82 -3.25 -4.38
N ALA A 42 -9.54 -2.57 -3.49
CA ALA A 42 -9.29 -2.60 -2.05
C ALA A 42 -9.50 -4.01 -1.49
N LYS A 43 -8.70 -4.40 -0.49
CA LYS A 43 -8.79 -5.71 0.17
C LYS A 43 -9.06 -5.53 1.64
N LEU A 44 -10.34 -5.67 1.96
CA LEU A 44 -10.92 -5.22 3.20
C LEU A 44 -11.85 -6.31 3.73
N ALA A 45 -11.79 -6.57 5.03
CA ALA A 45 -12.83 -7.30 5.74
C ALA A 45 -13.22 -6.51 7.00
N LEU A 46 -14.49 -6.52 7.34
CA LEU A 46 -15.05 -5.78 8.46
C LEU A 46 -15.97 -6.68 9.26
N VAL A 47 -15.72 -6.79 10.56
CA VAL A 47 -16.51 -7.56 11.52
C VAL A 47 -17.12 -6.60 12.52
N LEU A 48 -18.40 -6.28 12.32
CA LEU A 48 -19.18 -5.44 13.22
C LEU A 48 -19.82 -6.30 14.31
N ARG A 49 -19.60 -5.93 15.57
CA ARG A 49 -20.12 -6.65 16.74
C ARG A 49 -21.10 -5.76 17.51
N ARG A 50 -22.24 -6.32 17.89
CA ARG A 50 -23.28 -5.65 18.69
C ARG A 50 -23.88 -6.60 19.73
N SER A 51 -24.37 -6.06 20.84
CA SER A 51 -25.19 -6.77 21.83
C SER A 51 -26.45 -5.95 22.07
N GLY A 52 -27.59 -6.42 21.54
CA GLY A 52 -28.77 -5.57 21.40
C GLY A 52 -28.46 -4.31 20.59
N ASN A 53 -28.77 -3.14 21.16
CA ASN A 53 -28.46 -1.84 20.57
C ASN A 53 -27.04 -1.34 20.89
N GLU A 54 -26.29 -2.03 21.74
CA GLU A 54 -24.96 -1.61 22.16
C GLU A 54 -23.90 -2.03 21.14
N ARG A 55 -23.12 -1.07 20.64
CA ARG A 55 -21.96 -1.36 19.79
C ARG A 55 -20.85 -1.99 20.63
N LYS A 56 -20.37 -3.16 20.19
CA LYS A 56 -19.20 -3.81 20.78
C LYS A 56 -17.96 -3.57 19.93
N ARG A 57 -16.78 -3.86 20.50
CA ARG A 57 -15.51 -3.77 19.79
C ARG A 57 -15.57 -4.55 18.48
N SER A 58 -15.43 -3.83 17.38
CA SER A 58 -15.46 -4.33 16.01
C SER A 58 -14.03 -4.42 15.47
N PHE A 59 -13.84 -5.21 14.43
CA PHE A 59 -12.52 -5.51 13.89
C PHE A 59 -12.50 -5.29 12.38
N ALA A 60 -11.35 -4.88 11.87
CA ALA A 60 -11.11 -4.75 10.46
C ALA A 60 -9.80 -5.43 10.07
N TYR A 61 -9.78 -5.92 8.84
CA TYR A 61 -8.59 -6.34 8.13
C TYR A 61 -8.45 -5.49 6.87
N LEU A 62 -7.27 -4.93 6.65
CA LEU A 62 -6.90 -4.20 5.44
C LEU A 62 -5.60 -4.79 4.90
N SER A 63 -5.44 -4.83 3.58
CA SER A 63 -4.23 -5.41 2.98
C SER A 63 -3.78 -4.74 1.69
N THR A 64 -2.47 -4.82 1.43
CA THR A 64 -1.87 -4.48 0.12
C THR A 64 -2.20 -5.53 -0.94
N GLY A 65 -2.48 -6.77 -0.52
CA GLY A 65 -2.65 -7.97 -1.34
C GLY A 65 -4.06 -8.56 -1.30
N ASN A 66 -4.32 -9.53 -2.17
CA ASN A 66 -5.58 -10.27 -2.20
C ASN A 66 -5.64 -11.40 -1.16
N PHE A 67 -6.86 -11.85 -0.85
CA PHE A 67 -7.13 -12.96 0.09
C PHE A 67 -6.82 -14.35 -0.49
N ASN A 68 -6.07 -14.45 -1.59
CA ASN A 68 -5.87 -15.72 -2.28
C ASN A 68 -4.68 -16.48 -1.65
N GLU A 69 -4.96 -17.65 -1.10
CA GLU A 69 -3.98 -18.50 -0.42
C GLU A 69 -2.81 -18.93 -1.33
N LYS A 70 -3.06 -19.15 -2.62
CA LYS A 70 -2.02 -19.54 -3.58
C LYS A 70 -1.04 -18.40 -3.80
N THR A 71 -1.54 -17.17 -3.98
CA THR A 71 -0.68 -16.00 -4.18
C THR A 71 0.02 -15.57 -2.88
N ALA A 72 -0.60 -15.79 -1.72
CA ALA A 72 0.03 -15.50 -0.41
C ALA A 72 1.37 -16.25 -0.19
N ARG A 73 1.59 -17.39 -0.86
CA ARG A 73 2.88 -18.13 -0.79
C ARG A 73 3.97 -17.58 -1.69
N GLN A 74 3.61 -16.73 -2.66
CA GLN A 74 4.53 -16.23 -3.69
C GLN A 74 4.68 -14.71 -3.64
N TYR A 75 3.70 -13.99 -3.11
CA TYR A 75 3.64 -12.54 -3.12
C TYR A 75 3.96 -12.04 -1.72
N ALA A 76 4.92 -11.12 -1.62
CA ALA A 76 5.22 -10.43 -0.37
C ALA A 76 4.21 -9.30 -0.19
N ASP A 77 3.22 -9.49 0.69
CA ASP A 77 2.13 -8.54 1.00
C ASP A 77 2.02 -8.28 2.50
N HIS A 78 1.38 -7.18 2.87
CA HIS A 78 1.08 -6.84 4.27
C HIS A 78 -0.42 -6.98 4.55
N GLY A 79 -0.74 -7.72 5.60
CA GLY A 79 -2.07 -7.76 6.22
C GLY A 79 -2.07 -6.94 7.51
N PHE A 80 -3.11 -6.13 7.71
CA PHE A 80 -3.23 -5.23 8.86
C PHE A 80 -4.56 -5.47 9.57
N PHE A 81 -4.49 -6.03 10.77
CA PHE A 81 -5.64 -6.22 11.66
C PHE A 81 -5.73 -5.07 12.65
N THR A 82 -6.93 -4.51 12.82
CA THR A 82 -7.14 -3.41 13.75
C THR A 82 -8.54 -3.40 14.35
N CYS A 83 -8.67 -2.77 15.51
CA CYS A 83 -9.95 -2.40 16.12
C CYS A 83 -10.06 -0.89 16.38
N LYS A 84 -9.23 -0.08 15.70
CA LYS A 84 -9.26 1.39 15.82
C LYS A 84 -10.56 1.94 15.24
N GLU A 85 -11.34 2.58 16.10
CA GLU A 85 -12.70 3.02 15.80
C GLU A 85 -12.78 3.96 14.57
N ASP A 86 -11.82 4.85 14.36
CA ASP A 86 -11.80 5.74 13.19
C ASP A 86 -11.65 4.95 11.87
N ILE A 87 -10.81 3.91 11.85
CA ILE A 87 -10.67 3.03 10.68
C ILE A 87 -11.95 2.20 10.48
N ILE A 88 -12.55 1.71 11.57
CA ILE A 88 -13.82 0.98 11.51
C ILE A 88 -14.91 1.86 10.89
N ARG A 89 -15.06 3.11 11.34
CA ARG A 89 -16.07 4.05 10.82
C ARG A 89 -15.86 4.39 9.35
N ASP A 90 -14.61 4.63 8.94
CA ASP A 90 -14.29 4.87 7.54
C ASP A 90 -14.63 3.65 6.65
N LEU A 91 -14.42 2.44 7.15
CA LEU A 91 -14.83 1.21 6.45
C LEU A 91 -16.36 1.06 6.41
N GLU A 92 -17.08 1.35 7.49
CA GLU A 92 -18.55 1.39 7.49
C GLU A 92 -19.08 2.36 6.42
N ASN A 93 -18.47 3.54 6.29
CA ASN A 93 -18.80 4.52 5.24
C ASN A 93 -18.52 3.97 3.84
N LEU A 94 -17.38 3.30 3.64
CA LEU A 94 -17.04 2.71 2.34
C LEU A 94 -17.99 1.57 1.95
N PHE A 95 -18.33 0.68 2.89
CA PHE A 95 -19.31 -0.38 2.65
C PHE A 95 -20.72 0.18 2.40
N SER A 96 -21.12 1.23 3.13
CA SER A 96 -22.38 1.94 2.88
C SER A 96 -22.44 2.53 1.48
N TYR A 97 -21.32 3.06 0.97
CA TYR A 97 -21.22 3.51 -0.42
C TYR A 97 -21.35 2.35 -1.43
N PHE A 98 -20.79 1.18 -1.14
CA PHE A 98 -20.96 0.00 -2.00
C PHE A 98 -22.42 -0.47 -2.04
N GLU A 99 -23.14 -0.40 -0.94
CA GLU A 99 -24.56 -0.72 -0.89
C GLU A 99 -25.43 0.34 -1.56
N ASN A 100 -25.10 1.62 -1.39
CA ASN A 100 -25.84 2.74 -1.94
C ASN A 100 -24.90 3.79 -2.56
N PRO A 101 -24.73 3.80 -3.89
CA PRO A 101 -23.83 4.74 -4.56
C PRO A 101 -24.23 6.21 -4.46
N LYS A 102 -25.45 6.53 -3.98
CA LYS A 102 -25.87 7.90 -3.69
C LYS A 102 -25.33 8.40 -2.35
N PHE A 103 -24.91 7.49 -1.47
CA PHE A 103 -24.24 7.84 -0.22
C PHE A 103 -22.92 8.57 -0.54
N ARG A 104 -22.64 9.66 0.17
CA ARG A 104 -21.39 10.40 0.04
C ARG A 104 -20.52 10.06 1.25
N PRO A 105 -19.57 9.13 1.12
CA PRO A 105 -18.73 8.75 2.24
C PRO A 105 -17.73 9.87 2.56
N GLU A 106 -17.57 10.13 3.85
CA GLU A 106 -16.47 10.93 4.38
C GLU A 106 -15.45 10.00 5.04
N PHE A 107 -14.17 10.32 4.91
CA PHE A 107 -13.08 9.50 5.41
C PHE A 107 -12.15 10.33 6.27
N THR A 108 -11.86 9.85 7.47
CA THR A 108 -11.02 10.51 8.47
C THR A 108 -9.57 10.04 8.40
N LYS A 109 -9.36 8.72 8.25
CA LYS A 109 -8.05 8.04 8.23
C LYS A 109 -7.76 7.43 6.86
N LEU A 110 -8.75 6.82 6.21
CA LEU A 110 -8.58 6.15 4.92
C LEU A 110 -8.44 7.17 3.80
N TRP A 111 -7.52 6.88 2.87
CA TRP A 111 -7.47 7.56 1.59
C TRP A 111 -8.01 6.63 0.52
N VAL A 112 -9.13 7.01 -0.07
CA VAL A 112 -9.84 6.22 -1.06
C VAL A 112 -9.73 6.88 -2.42
N THR A 113 -9.27 6.12 -3.43
CA THR A 113 -9.25 6.61 -4.82
C THR A 113 -10.68 6.91 -5.28
N ARG A 114 -10.83 7.86 -6.22
CA ARG A 114 -12.12 8.49 -6.60
C ARG A 114 -12.72 9.43 -5.54
N PHE A 115 -12.19 9.45 -4.32
CA PHE A 115 -12.59 10.36 -3.26
C PHE A 115 -11.41 11.26 -2.87
N ASN A 116 -10.84 11.08 -1.68
CA ASN A 116 -9.84 11.97 -1.08
C ASN A 116 -8.38 11.62 -1.43
N PHE A 117 -8.06 10.45 -2.01
CA PHE A 117 -6.67 9.99 -2.19
C PHE A 117 -5.70 11.02 -2.81
N LYS A 118 -6.08 11.64 -3.93
CA LYS A 118 -5.19 12.60 -4.62
C LYS A 118 -4.91 13.83 -3.75
N ASN A 119 -5.91 14.29 -3.01
CA ASN A 119 -5.82 15.46 -2.15
C ASN A 119 -4.95 15.14 -0.93
N GLU A 120 -5.19 13.99 -0.30
CA GLU A 120 -4.42 13.58 0.87
C GLU A 120 -2.94 13.36 0.51
N LEU A 121 -2.66 12.61 -0.57
CA LEU A 121 -1.30 12.39 -1.07
C LEU A 121 -0.59 13.71 -1.41
N ARG A 122 -1.29 14.61 -2.13
CA ARG A 122 -0.75 15.92 -2.47
C ARG A 122 -0.41 16.74 -1.23
N LYS A 123 -1.30 16.78 -0.24
CA LYS A 123 -1.09 17.51 1.01
C LYS A 123 0.18 17.05 1.73
N ARG A 124 0.49 15.75 1.74
CA ARG A 124 1.71 15.23 2.40
C ARG A 124 2.96 15.57 1.57
N ILE A 125 2.91 15.44 0.25
CA ILE A 125 4.06 15.80 -0.59
C ILE A 125 4.33 17.30 -0.56
N ASP A 126 3.29 18.14 -0.63
CA ASP A 126 3.43 19.60 -0.51
C ASP A 126 3.96 20.01 0.88
N ARG A 127 3.64 19.26 1.96
CA ARG A 127 4.27 19.44 3.28
C ARG A 127 5.76 19.14 3.24
N GLU A 128 6.19 18.02 2.66
CA GLU A 128 7.63 17.70 2.54
C GLU A 128 8.37 18.75 1.71
N ILE A 129 7.74 19.27 0.65
CA ILE A 129 8.26 20.39 -0.15
C ILE A 129 8.49 21.63 0.71
N GLU A 130 7.51 21.98 1.54
CA GLU A 130 7.59 23.16 2.40
C GLU A 130 8.69 23.00 3.45
N LEU A 131 8.81 21.82 4.06
CA LEU A 131 9.91 21.50 4.98
C LEU A 131 11.28 21.68 4.30
N ALA A 132 11.46 21.13 3.09
CA ALA A 132 12.72 21.26 2.35
C ALA A 132 13.06 22.73 2.01
N ARG A 133 12.07 23.54 1.62
CA ARG A 133 12.24 24.97 1.34
C ARG A 133 12.65 25.78 2.57
N GLN A 134 12.21 25.36 3.75
CA GLN A 134 12.60 25.95 5.03
C GLN A 134 13.99 25.46 5.52
N GLY A 135 14.69 24.65 4.72
CA GLY A 135 15.97 24.05 5.10
C GLY A 135 15.86 22.87 6.07
N LYS A 136 14.63 22.39 6.34
CA LYS A 136 14.37 21.20 7.16
C LYS A 136 14.48 19.92 6.32
N LYS A 137 14.48 18.76 6.99
CA LYS A 137 14.60 17.46 6.33
C LYS A 137 13.27 17.01 5.73
N GLY A 138 13.06 17.33 4.45
CA GLY A 138 11.98 16.72 3.65
C GLY A 138 12.37 15.34 3.14
N TYR A 139 11.53 14.33 3.38
CA TYR A 139 11.79 12.95 2.96
C TYR A 139 10.53 12.21 2.50
N ILE A 140 10.65 11.43 1.44
CA ILE A 140 9.60 10.55 0.92
C ILE A 140 10.20 9.18 0.60
N LEU A 141 9.57 8.09 1.02
CA LEU A 141 9.84 6.74 0.52
C LEU A 141 8.59 6.19 -0.15
N VAL A 142 8.71 5.69 -1.38
CA VAL A 142 7.61 5.06 -2.12
C VAL A 142 8.00 3.66 -2.58
N LYS A 143 7.33 2.63 -2.04
CA LYS A 143 7.38 1.25 -2.53
C LYS A 143 6.10 0.93 -3.28
N LEU A 144 6.18 0.59 -4.57
CA LEU A 144 5.02 0.23 -5.41
C LEU A 144 5.38 -0.88 -6.39
N ASN A 145 4.37 -1.52 -6.97
CA ASN A 145 4.60 -2.41 -8.11
C ASN A 145 4.84 -1.63 -9.39
N GLY A 146 4.22 -0.46 -9.53
CA GLY A 146 4.43 0.40 -10.69
C GLY A 146 3.92 1.82 -10.53
N ILE A 147 4.48 2.70 -11.36
CA ILE A 147 4.17 4.14 -11.43
C ILE A 147 4.14 4.60 -12.90
N GLN A 148 3.01 5.20 -13.29
CA GLN A 148 2.75 5.67 -14.66
C GLN A 148 1.93 6.97 -14.69
N ASN A 149 1.26 7.33 -13.59
CA ASN A 149 0.39 8.50 -13.56
C ASN A 149 1.21 9.79 -13.62
N LYS A 150 1.18 10.48 -14.77
CA LYS A 150 1.94 11.73 -15.03
C LYS A 150 1.74 12.80 -13.93
N PRO A 151 0.50 13.12 -13.48
CA PRO A 151 0.32 14.10 -12.40
C PRO A 151 1.08 13.77 -11.10
N LEU A 152 1.12 12.49 -10.69
CA LEU A 152 1.85 12.07 -9.49
C LEU A 152 3.36 12.05 -9.73
N ILE A 153 3.82 11.63 -10.91
CA ILE A 153 5.25 11.69 -11.28
C ILE A 153 5.74 13.14 -11.25
N ASN A 154 5.01 14.07 -11.86
CA ASN A 154 5.37 15.49 -11.86
C ASN A 154 5.39 16.09 -10.45
N LEU A 155 4.55 15.58 -9.55
CA LEU A 155 4.56 16.00 -8.15
C LEU A 155 5.82 15.52 -7.41
N LEU A 156 6.32 14.31 -7.69
CA LEU A 156 7.61 13.84 -7.19
C LEU A 156 8.78 14.65 -7.76
N TYR A 157 8.75 15.00 -9.06
CA TYR A 157 9.76 15.89 -9.64
C TYR A 157 9.78 17.26 -8.96
N LYS A 158 8.61 17.88 -8.76
CA LYS A 158 8.49 19.13 -8.00
C LYS A 158 9.09 19.01 -6.59
N ALA A 159 8.87 17.88 -5.92
CA ALA A 159 9.44 17.61 -4.60
C ALA A 159 10.97 17.49 -4.65
N SER A 160 11.49 16.72 -5.60
CA SER A 160 12.93 16.60 -5.84
C SER A 160 13.56 17.97 -6.15
N GLU A 161 12.96 18.79 -7.01
CA GLU A 161 13.47 20.13 -7.32
C GLU A 161 13.51 21.07 -6.11
N ALA A 162 12.58 20.90 -5.16
CA ALA A 162 12.53 21.65 -3.91
C ALA A 162 13.53 21.16 -2.85
N GLY A 163 14.26 20.08 -3.10
CA GLY A 163 15.26 19.54 -2.17
C GLY A 163 14.79 18.37 -1.32
N VAL A 164 13.57 17.86 -1.54
CA VAL A 164 13.07 16.66 -0.84
C VAL A 164 13.87 15.44 -1.30
N LYS A 165 14.41 14.66 -0.35
CA LYS A 165 15.03 13.37 -0.64
C LYS A 165 13.95 12.32 -0.86
N ILE A 166 14.03 11.58 -1.97
CA ILE A 166 13.01 10.61 -2.36
C ILE A 166 13.66 9.26 -2.64
N ASP A 167 13.33 8.24 -1.86
CA ASP A 167 13.69 6.86 -2.17
C ASP A 167 12.51 6.13 -2.80
N MET A 168 12.75 5.37 -3.86
CA MET A 168 11.72 4.63 -4.58
C MET A 168 12.13 3.18 -4.80
N ILE A 169 11.24 2.26 -4.42
CA ILE A 169 11.37 0.82 -4.69
C ILE A 169 10.23 0.43 -5.63
N ILE A 170 10.54 0.32 -6.93
CA ILE A 170 9.55 0.04 -7.97
C ILE A 170 9.96 -1.23 -8.72
N ARG A 171 9.26 -2.33 -8.45
CA ARG A 171 9.63 -3.62 -9.07
C ARG A 171 9.28 -3.74 -10.55
N GLY A 172 8.19 -3.11 -10.98
CA GLY A 172 7.62 -3.27 -12.33
C GLY A 172 7.76 -2.01 -13.19
N ILE A 173 6.65 -1.62 -13.82
CA ILE A 173 6.59 -0.48 -14.75
C ILE A 173 6.89 0.82 -14.00
N CYS A 174 7.90 1.56 -14.46
CA CYS A 174 8.24 2.89 -13.96
C CYS A 174 8.36 3.85 -15.15
N CYS A 175 7.51 4.87 -15.20
CA CYS A 175 7.61 5.96 -16.20
C CYS A 175 8.32 7.21 -15.65
N LEU A 176 8.81 7.16 -14.41
CA LEU A 176 9.66 8.19 -13.84
C LEU A 176 11.09 7.99 -14.38
N VAL A 177 11.73 9.07 -14.80
CA VAL A 177 13.08 9.10 -15.36
C VAL A 177 14.06 9.61 -14.28
N PRO A 178 14.94 8.75 -13.73
CA PRO A 178 15.94 9.16 -12.76
C PRO A 178 17.11 9.91 -13.42
N ASN A 179 18.06 10.40 -12.63
CA ASN A 179 19.32 11.04 -13.09
C ASN A 179 19.15 12.30 -13.95
N GLN A 180 18.03 12.99 -13.84
CA GLN A 180 17.79 14.28 -14.51
C GLN A 180 17.88 15.43 -13.51
N LYS A 181 18.05 16.66 -13.99
CA LYS A 181 18.07 17.85 -13.11
C LYS A 181 16.81 17.94 -12.21
N PHE A 182 15.65 17.53 -12.73
CA PHE A 182 14.38 17.50 -12.02
C PHE A 182 14.21 16.28 -11.08
N SER A 183 14.98 15.22 -11.28
CA SER A 183 14.95 13.98 -10.47
C SER A 183 16.23 13.75 -9.66
N ARG A 184 17.08 14.78 -9.50
CA ARG A 184 18.38 14.71 -8.83
C ARG A 184 18.35 14.21 -7.38
N ASN A 185 17.20 14.34 -6.71
CA ASN A 185 17.02 13.87 -5.34
C ASN A 185 16.18 12.58 -5.25
N ILE A 186 15.98 11.88 -6.38
CA ILE A 186 15.21 10.65 -6.47
C ILE A 186 16.15 9.46 -6.67
N ASN A 187 16.23 8.58 -5.68
CA ASN A 187 16.94 7.31 -5.77
C ASN A 187 15.94 6.21 -6.15
N LEU A 188 16.08 5.64 -7.35
CA LEU A 188 15.20 4.59 -7.84
C LEU A 188 15.91 3.23 -7.82
N ARG A 189 15.33 2.28 -7.09
CA ARG A 189 15.74 0.88 -7.04
C ARG A 189 14.62 -0.03 -7.53
N ARG A 190 15.01 -1.13 -8.19
CA ARG A 190 14.14 -2.23 -8.58
C ARG A 190 14.62 -3.50 -7.87
N ILE A 191 13.71 -4.19 -7.19
CA ILE A 191 13.98 -5.49 -6.57
C ILE A 191 13.11 -6.52 -7.29
N VAL A 192 13.76 -7.52 -7.89
CA VAL A 192 13.12 -8.70 -8.47
C VAL A 192 13.87 -9.90 -7.93
N ASP A 193 13.18 -10.75 -7.20
CA ASP A 193 13.74 -11.91 -6.51
C ASP A 193 12.68 -13.03 -6.45
N SER A 194 12.85 -13.99 -5.55
CA SER A 194 12.12 -15.25 -5.48
C SER A 194 10.65 -15.03 -5.15
N TYR A 195 10.36 -14.12 -4.22
CA TYR A 195 9.00 -13.62 -3.98
C TYR A 195 8.70 -12.42 -4.87
N LEU A 196 7.45 -12.31 -5.30
CA LEU A 196 6.98 -11.14 -6.01
C LEU A 196 6.78 -9.99 -5.01
N GLU A 197 7.63 -8.97 -5.10
CA GLU A 197 7.52 -7.73 -4.31
C GLU A 197 6.19 -7.03 -4.60
N HIS A 198 5.16 -7.29 -3.78
CA HIS A 198 3.79 -6.84 -4.05
C HIS A 198 3.28 -5.78 -3.08
N GLY A 199 3.78 -5.78 -1.84
CA GLY A 199 3.49 -4.80 -0.80
C GLY A 199 3.77 -3.39 -1.28
N ARG A 200 2.86 -2.48 -0.92
CA ARG A 200 2.93 -1.07 -1.32
C ARG A 200 2.92 -0.21 -0.07
N ILE A 201 3.96 0.60 0.08
CA ILE A 201 4.21 1.40 1.27
C ILE A 201 4.56 2.82 0.85
N ILE A 202 4.03 3.80 1.56
CA ILE A 202 4.36 5.21 1.39
C ILE A 202 4.81 5.74 2.75
N VAL A 203 5.97 6.39 2.79
CA VAL A 203 6.51 7.05 3.98
C VAL A 203 6.71 8.52 3.70
N PHE A 204 6.34 9.37 4.66
CA PHE A 204 6.69 10.79 4.68
C PHE A 204 7.53 11.07 5.93
N GLY A 205 8.64 11.79 5.77
CA GLY A 205 9.58 12.06 6.87
C GLY A 205 9.01 13.01 7.93
N ASN A 206 8.20 13.99 7.51
CA ASN A 206 7.45 14.90 8.38
C ASN A 206 8.29 15.47 9.54
N ASP A 207 9.48 16.00 9.20
CA ASP A 207 10.41 16.65 10.13
C ASP A 207 10.79 15.79 11.36
N GLY A 208 10.93 14.48 11.18
CA GLY A 208 11.32 13.56 12.25
C GLY A 208 10.15 12.86 12.95
N ALA A 209 8.91 13.13 12.54
CA ALA A 209 7.71 12.42 12.99
C ALA A 209 7.09 11.60 11.84
N PRO A 210 7.77 10.52 11.38
CA PRO A 210 7.45 9.90 10.11
C PRO A 210 6.06 9.25 10.11
N GLU A 211 5.37 9.41 8.98
CA GLU A 211 4.05 8.81 8.73
C GLU A 211 4.20 7.66 7.75
N VAL A 212 3.66 6.48 8.11
CA VAL A 212 3.70 5.27 7.28
C VAL A 212 2.29 4.91 6.84
N TYR A 213 2.15 4.60 5.55
CA TYR A 213 0.89 4.19 4.96
C TYR A 213 1.08 2.92 4.14
N LEU A 214 0.15 1.98 4.29
CA LEU A 214 0.01 0.82 3.41
C LEU A 214 -1.09 1.09 2.39
N THR A 215 -0.94 0.58 1.17
CA THR A 215 -1.93 0.84 0.10
C THR A 215 -2.20 -0.37 -0.78
N SER A 216 -3.42 -0.47 -1.31
CA SER A 216 -3.74 -1.40 -2.40
C SER A 216 -3.44 -0.80 -3.79
N ALA A 217 -3.16 0.50 -3.87
CA ALA A 217 -3.02 1.25 -5.12
C ALA A 217 -1.57 1.35 -5.61
N ASP A 218 -1.32 0.88 -6.83
CA ASP A 218 -0.19 1.40 -7.62
C ASP A 218 -0.51 2.80 -8.16
N TRP A 219 0.52 3.56 -8.53
CA TRP A 219 0.35 4.90 -9.09
C TRP A 219 0.17 4.86 -10.61
N MET A 220 -0.77 4.03 -11.06
CA MET A 220 -1.14 3.89 -12.47
C MET A 220 -2.47 4.60 -12.74
N ASN A 221 -2.70 5.01 -13.99
CA ASN A 221 -3.94 5.73 -14.37
C ASN A 221 -5.21 4.94 -14.01
N ARG A 222 -5.19 3.61 -14.14
CA ARG A 222 -6.33 2.75 -13.80
C ARG A 222 -6.61 2.72 -12.29
N ASN A 223 -5.57 2.63 -11.46
CA ASN A 223 -5.71 2.54 -10.01
C ASN A 223 -6.23 3.88 -9.46
N ILE A 224 -5.59 4.97 -9.86
CA ILE A 224 -5.90 6.30 -9.32
C ILE A 224 -7.25 6.86 -9.81
N ASN A 225 -7.66 6.59 -11.05
CA ASN A 225 -8.83 7.25 -11.66
C ASN A 225 -10.04 6.35 -11.87
N ARG A 226 -9.88 5.02 -11.91
CA ARG A 226 -10.94 4.08 -12.34
C ARG A 226 -11.26 2.99 -11.32
N ARG A 227 -10.43 2.80 -10.30
CA ARG A 227 -10.62 1.79 -9.25
C ARG A 227 -10.92 2.46 -7.92
N ILE A 228 -11.61 1.74 -7.05
CA ILE A 228 -11.65 1.99 -5.61
C ILE A 228 -10.53 1.18 -4.98
N GLU A 229 -9.56 1.90 -4.44
CA GLU A 229 -8.38 1.42 -3.74
C GLU A 229 -8.32 2.14 -2.40
N THR A 230 -7.69 1.53 -1.41
CA THR A 230 -7.56 2.09 -0.07
C THR A 230 -6.10 2.23 0.32
N THR A 231 -5.77 3.39 0.91
CA THR A 231 -4.53 3.65 1.62
C THR A 231 -4.87 3.93 3.07
N PHE A 232 -4.12 3.38 4.02
CA PHE A 232 -4.42 3.47 5.44
C PHE A 232 -3.15 3.69 6.26
N PRO A 233 -3.22 4.50 7.32
CA PRO A 233 -2.07 4.79 8.15
C PRO A 233 -1.74 3.62 9.08
N VAL A 234 -0.45 3.41 9.29
CA VAL A 234 0.09 2.59 10.39
C VAL A 234 0.64 3.55 11.42
N GLU A 235 -0.05 3.67 12.55
CA GLU A 235 0.30 4.63 13.60
C GLU A 235 0.90 3.95 14.84
N ASP A 236 0.78 2.62 14.94
CA ASP A 236 1.40 1.86 16.02
C ASP A 236 2.92 1.89 15.87
N GLU A 237 3.64 2.31 16.91
CA GLU A 237 5.09 2.53 16.83
C GLU A 237 5.88 1.24 16.59
N ASP A 238 5.45 0.11 17.16
CA ASP A 238 6.14 -1.17 16.99
C ASP A 238 5.96 -1.69 15.56
N ILE A 239 4.75 -1.55 14.99
CA ILE A 239 4.49 -1.92 13.60
C ILE A 239 5.22 -0.97 12.64
N LYS A 240 5.25 0.34 12.92
CA LYS A 240 6.02 1.29 12.12
C LYS A 240 7.50 0.94 12.09
N LYS A 241 8.07 0.61 13.26
CA LYS A 241 9.47 0.20 13.37
C LYS A 241 9.75 -1.04 12.53
N GLU A 242 8.93 -2.08 12.63
CA GLU A 242 9.08 -3.28 11.80
C GLU A 242 9.04 -2.95 10.30
N LEU A 243 8.09 -2.10 9.86
CA LEU A 243 8.03 -1.68 8.46
C LEU A 243 9.27 -0.89 8.03
N PHE A 244 9.84 -0.07 8.91
CA PHE A 244 11.11 0.62 8.64
C PHE A 244 12.28 -0.36 8.54
N ASP A 245 12.37 -1.35 9.42
CA ASP A 245 13.42 -2.37 9.37
C ASP A 245 13.34 -3.17 8.05
N ILE A 246 12.13 -3.55 7.61
CA ILE A 246 11.90 -4.19 6.30
C ILE A 246 12.34 -3.27 5.14
N LEU A 247 11.96 -2.00 5.18
CA LEU A 247 12.30 -1.03 4.13
C LEU A 247 13.80 -0.73 4.09
N ASP A 248 14.48 -0.66 5.24
CA ASP A 248 15.93 -0.48 5.34
C ASP A 248 16.66 -1.65 4.67
N LEU A 249 16.27 -2.89 4.97
CA LEU A 249 16.80 -4.07 4.30
C LEU A 249 16.60 -4.01 2.78
N GLN A 250 15.44 -3.54 2.32
CA GLN A 250 15.18 -3.37 0.88
C GLN A 250 16.01 -2.25 0.23
N LEU A 251 16.26 -1.15 0.94
CA LEU A 251 17.09 -0.05 0.43
C LEU A 251 18.58 -0.41 0.41
N ARG A 252 19.01 -1.29 1.32
CA ARG A 252 20.39 -1.77 1.47
C ARG A 252 20.69 -3.06 0.70
N ASP A 253 19.68 -3.65 0.07
CA ASP A 253 19.86 -4.84 -0.76
C ASP A 253 20.94 -4.57 -1.82
N ASN A 254 21.97 -5.41 -1.82
CA ASN A 254 23.10 -5.32 -2.73
C ASN A 254 23.29 -6.62 -3.53
N VAL A 255 22.30 -7.51 -3.49
CA VAL A 255 22.32 -8.81 -4.18
C VAL A 255 21.29 -8.83 -5.32
N SER A 256 20.03 -8.61 -4.98
CA SER A 256 18.87 -8.71 -5.88
C SER A 256 18.45 -7.35 -6.44
N ALA A 257 18.73 -6.26 -5.72
CA ALA A 257 18.38 -4.93 -6.17
C ALA A 257 19.20 -4.48 -7.39
N ARG A 258 18.56 -3.65 -8.22
CA ARG A 258 19.15 -2.98 -9.37
C ARG A 258 18.84 -1.49 -9.31
N LEU A 259 19.81 -0.65 -9.64
CA LEU A 259 19.56 0.75 -9.97
C LEU A 259 18.98 0.83 -11.37
N ILE A 260 18.04 1.75 -11.56
CA ILE A 260 17.51 2.07 -12.89
C ILE A 260 18.07 3.42 -13.30
N ASN A 261 18.68 3.51 -14.48
CA ASN A 261 19.14 4.78 -15.04
C ASN A 261 18.12 5.37 -16.03
N GLU A 262 18.43 6.54 -16.58
CA GLU A 262 17.63 7.26 -17.57
C GLU A 262 17.40 6.48 -18.87
N ASN A 263 18.26 5.51 -19.18
CA ASN A 263 18.20 4.66 -20.36
C ASN A 263 17.43 3.34 -20.10
N LEU A 264 16.79 3.19 -18.93
CA LEU A 264 16.06 2.00 -18.50
C LEU A 264 16.94 0.75 -18.28
N GLU A 265 18.26 0.95 -18.14
CA GLU A 265 19.19 -0.14 -17.86
C GLU A 265 19.05 -0.57 -16.39
N ASN A 266 19.16 -1.88 -16.15
CA ASN A 266 19.12 -2.46 -14.81
C ASN A 266 20.56 -2.67 -14.33
N ILE A 267 21.10 -1.70 -13.60
CA ILE A 267 22.49 -1.68 -13.18
C ILE A 267 22.62 -2.43 -11.84
N PRO A 268 23.44 -3.49 -11.74
CA PRO A 268 23.77 -4.12 -10.46
C PRO A 268 24.36 -3.12 -9.47
N ILE A 269 23.99 -3.26 -8.20
CA ILE A 269 24.64 -2.48 -7.14
C ILE A 269 26.01 -3.08 -6.90
N VAL A 270 27.07 -2.30 -7.12
CA VAL A 270 28.45 -2.69 -6.80
C VAL A 270 28.66 -2.49 -5.31
N ALA A 271 29.00 -3.57 -4.60
CA ALA A 271 29.12 -3.60 -3.16
C ALA A 271 30.45 -4.21 -2.72
N ASP A 272 31.54 -3.73 -3.32
CA ASP A 272 32.89 -4.24 -3.08
C ASP A 272 33.25 -4.14 -1.59
N GLY A 273 33.54 -5.30 -0.98
CA GLY A 273 33.90 -5.41 0.44
C GLY A 273 32.75 -5.19 1.44
N MET A 274 31.51 -5.08 0.98
CA MET A 274 30.33 -5.01 1.86
C MET A 274 29.75 -6.40 2.11
N GLU A 275 29.18 -6.59 3.31
CA GLU A 275 28.39 -7.78 3.63
C GLU A 275 27.20 -7.91 2.65
N PRO A 276 26.91 -9.12 2.12
CA PRO A 276 25.79 -9.34 1.24
C PRO A 276 24.46 -9.23 2.01
N ILE A 277 23.58 -8.34 1.57
CA ILE A 277 22.22 -8.16 2.05
C ILE A 277 21.27 -8.51 0.90
N ARG A 278 20.43 -9.52 1.12
CA ARG A 278 19.37 -9.95 0.22
C ARG A 278 18.04 -9.77 0.92
N ALA A 279 17.33 -8.70 0.59
CA ALA A 279 16.23 -8.18 1.39
C ALA A 279 15.18 -9.21 1.76
N GLN A 280 14.78 -10.08 0.83
CA GLN A 280 13.77 -11.12 1.10
C GLN A 280 14.24 -12.13 2.14
N TRP A 281 15.50 -12.58 2.03
CA TRP A 281 16.07 -13.57 2.94
C TRP A 281 16.34 -12.98 4.32
N ASP A 282 16.88 -11.77 4.37
CA ASP A 282 17.19 -11.11 5.63
C ASP A 282 15.92 -10.61 6.34
N THR A 283 14.88 -10.22 5.60
CA THR A 283 13.55 -9.96 6.17
C THR A 283 12.98 -11.23 6.80
N TYR A 284 13.09 -12.38 6.13
CA TYR A 284 12.63 -13.67 6.67
C TYR A 284 13.35 -14.02 7.99
N LYS A 285 14.68 -13.90 8.04
CA LYS A 285 15.45 -14.12 9.28
C LYS A 285 15.00 -13.20 10.40
N MET A 286 14.89 -11.90 10.11
CA MET A 286 14.48 -10.88 11.07
C MET A 286 13.11 -11.20 11.69
N LEU A 287 12.13 -11.60 10.87
CA LEU A 287 10.80 -11.95 11.34
C LEU A 287 10.80 -13.24 12.19
N ILE A 288 11.61 -14.25 11.84
CA ILE A 288 11.78 -15.45 12.66
C ILE A 288 12.38 -15.12 14.03
N GLU A 289 13.42 -14.29 14.07
CA GLU A 289 14.04 -13.87 15.31
C GLU A 289 13.05 -13.12 16.21
N LYS A 290 12.24 -12.24 15.63
CA LYS A 290 11.18 -11.53 16.35
C LYS A 290 10.17 -12.49 16.97
N GLU A 291 9.66 -13.43 16.18
CA GLU A 291 8.68 -14.43 16.67
C GLU A 291 9.27 -15.32 17.77
N THR A 292 10.52 -15.75 17.62
CA THR A 292 11.21 -16.57 18.62
C THR A 292 11.37 -15.82 19.95
N ARG A 293 11.75 -14.54 19.91
CA ARG A 293 11.85 -13.68 21.10
C ARG A 293 10.49 -13.46 21.75
N PHE A 294 9.43 -13.28 20.96
CA PHE A 294 8.08 -13.13 21.47
C PHE A 294 7.58 -14.40 22.19
N GLN A 295 7.87 -15.58 21.63
CA GLN A 295 7.52 -16.85 22.28
C GLN A 295 8.28 -17.06 23.59
N ASN A 296 9.58 -16.79 23.61
CA ASN A 296 10.40 -16.96 24.82
C ASN A 296 10.04 -15.99 25.95
N ASN A 297 9.54 -14.79 25.64
CA ASN A 297 9.14 -13.81 26.65
C ASN A 297 7.73 -14.06 27.23
N ASN A 298 6.93 -14.91 26.59
CA ASN A 298 5.55 -15.24 27.00
C ASN A 298 5.41 -16.67 27.55
N LEU A 299 6.52 -17.39 27.69
CA LEU A 299 6.67 -18.66 28.40
C LEU A 299 7.25 -18.40 29.80
#